data_AF-A0A920P5Q6-F1
#
_entry.id   AF-A0A920P5Q6-F1
#
_cell.length_a   1.000
_cell.length_b   1.000
_cell.length_c   1.000
_cell.angle_alpha   90.00
_cell.angle_beta   90.00
_cell.angle_gamma   90.00
#
_symmetry.space_group_name_H-M   'P 1'
#
loop_
_entity.id
_entity.type
_entity.pdbx_description
1 polymer ?
#
loop_
_entity_poly.entity_id
_entity_poly.type
_entity_poly.pdbx_seq_one_letter_code
_entity_poly.pdbx_strand_id
1 'polypeptide(L)' 'MHVENRYFGDTVTIAGLLGGRDIIDALQNTESGDLVVLPAEALNADDIFIDDVPMDESERHLHQHRSIPDMRSQRR' A
#
# COMPACT_ATOMS: atom_id res chain seq x y z
N MET A 1 -8.93 -10.10 0.79
CA MET A 1 -8.76 -8.92 1.66
C MET A 1 -9.33 -7.70 0.95
N HIS A 2 -10.20 -6.95 1.60
CA HIS A 2 -10.80 -5.73 1.04
C HIS A 2 -10.25 -4.53 1.82
N VAL A 3 -9.84 -3.48 1.11
CA VAL A 3 -9.34 -2.24 1.72
C VAL A 3 -10.33 -1.13 1.35
N GLU A 4 -10.83 -0.43 2.35
CA GLU A 4 -11.75 0.69 2.17
C GLU A 4 -10.97 1.99 2.17
N ASN A 5 -11.32 2.90 1.26
CA ASN A 5 -10.75 4.23 1.22
C ASN A 5 -11.40 5.09 2.32
N ARG A 6 -10.74 5.25 3.47
CA ARG A 6 -11.27 6.08 4.56
C ARG A 6 -10.88 7.55 4.41
N TYR A 7 -9.88 7.84 3.59
CA TYR A 7 -9.43 9.20 3.33
C TYR A 7 -10.42 10.00 2.48
N PHE A 8 -10.89 9.44 1.37
CA PHE A 8 -11.91 10.05 0.49
C PHE A 8 -13.33 9.51 0.70
N GLY A 9 -13.47 8.38 1.40
CA GLY A 9 -14.75 7.70 1.65
C GLY A 9 -14.94 6.44 0.81
N ASP A 10 -15.78 5.52 1.33
CA ASP A 10 -16.01 4.17 0.81
C ASP A 10 -16.51 4.09 -0.64
N THR A 11 -17.13 5.16 -1.14
CA THR A 11 -17.57 5.28 -2.54
C THR A 11 -16.42 5.42 -3.54
N VAL A 12 -15.21 5.76 -3.07
CA VAL A 12 -14.01 5.90 -3.90
C VAL A 12 -13.23 4.58 -3.93
N THR A 13 -13.29 3.89 -5.07
CA THR A 13 -12.77 2.51 -5.21
C THR A 13 -11.50 2.40 -6.06
N ILE A 14 -10.93 3.52 -6.50
CA ILE A 14 -9.73 3.54 -7.35
C ILE A 14 -8.48 3.38 -6.47
N ALA A 15 -7.63 2.41 -6.81
CA ALA A 15 -6.47 2.04 -5.99
C ALA A 15 -5.43 3.17 -5.84
N GLY A 16 -5.28 4.04 -6.86
CA GLY A 16 -4.36 5.18 -6.81
C GLY A 16 -4.77 6.29 -5.82
N LEU A 17 -5.94 6.17 -5.19
CA LEU A 17 -6.43 7.11 -4.18
C LEU A 17 -6.51 6.49 -2.79
N LEU A 18 -6.01 5.27 -2.60
CA LEU A 18 -5.97 4.64 -1.29
C LEU A 18 -4.93 5.33 -0.41
N GLY A 19 -5.32 5.62 0.84
CA GLY A 19 -4.38 6.12 1.85
C GLY A 19 -3.41 5.03 2.29
N GLY A 20 -2.17 5.41 2.59
CA GLY A 20 -1.19 4.53 3.18
C GLY A 20 -1.65 4.00 4.54
N ARG A 21 -2.43 4.78 5.30
CA ARG A 21 -3.01 4.32 6.57
C ARG A 21 -4.03 3.21 6.37
N ASP A 22 -4.89 3.30 5.35
CA ASP A 22 -5.87 2.26 5.02
C ASP A 22 -5.16 0.95 4.65
N ILE A 23 -4.06 1.05 3.91
CA ILE A 23 -3.21 -0.09 3.56
C ILE A 23 -2.57 -0.68 4.81
N ILE A 24 -1.95 0.13 5.68
CA ILE A 24 -1.32 -0.33 6.93
C ILE A 24 -2.32 -1.06 7.84
N ASP A 25 -3.52 -0.49 8.03
CA ASP A 25 -4.58 -1.11 8.84
C ASP A 25 -4.98 -2.47 8.27
N ALA A 26 -5.08 -2.55 6.95
CA ALA A 26 -5.43 -3.79 6.29
C ALA A 26 -4.30 -4.83 6.47
N LEU A 27 -3.04 -4.43 6.36
CA LEU A 27 -1.87 -5.30 6.52
C LEU A 27 -1.78 -5.94 7.91
N GLN A 28 -2.23 -5.24 8.96
CA GLN A 28 -2.31 -5.81 10.31
C GLN A 28 -3.27 -7.01 10.41
N ASN A 29 -4.18 -7.17 9.44
CA ASN A 29 -5.13 -8.27 9.36
C ASN A 29 -4.71 -9.38 8.38
N THR A 30 -3.46 -9.35 7.91
CA THR A 30 -2.89 -10.35 6.98
C THR A 30 -2.07 -11.39 7.76
N GLU A 31 -1.97 -12.63 7.27
CA GLU A 31 -1.18 -13.67 7.93
C GLU A 31 0.31 -13.58 7.55
N SER A 32 1.19 -13.75 8.54
CA SER A 32 2.65 -13.72 8.33
C SER A 32 3.10 -14.69 7.25
N GLY A 33 3.75 -14.16 6.22
CA GLY A 33 4.25 -14.95 5.08
C GLY A 33 3.48 -14.79 3.79
N ASP A 34 2.33 -14.10 3.82
CA ASP A 34 1.60 -13.71 2.61
C ASP A 34 2.37 -12.70 1.77
N LEU A 35 2.30 -12.86 0.45
CA LEU A 35 2.80 -11.88 -0.50
C LEU A 35 1.75 -10.77 -0.67
N VAL A 36 2.13 -9.55 -0.32
CA VAL A 36 1.32 -8.35 -0.56
C VAL A 36 1.86 -7.65 -1.80
N VAL A 37 0.97 -7.35 -2.75
CA VAL A 37 1.27 -6.57 -3.95
C VAL A 37 0.54 -5.23 -3.86
N LEU A 38 1.28 -4.14 -3.94
CA LEU A 38 0.73 -2.79 -3.96
C LEU A 38 0.73 -2.25 -5.40
N PRO A 39 -0.36 -1.59 -5.84
CA PRO A 39 -0.37 -0.93 -7.14
C PRO A 39 0.55 0.28 -7.11
N ALA A 40 1.40 0.40 -8.11
CA ALA A 40 2.40 1.46 -8.16
C ALA A 40 1.77 2.85 -8.34
N GLU A 41 0.49 2.93 -8.71
CA GLU A 41 -0.30 4.16 -8.81
C GLU A 41 -0.76 4.68 -7.45
N ALA A 42 -0.69 3.88 -6.37
CA ALA A 42 -1.00 4.34 -5.01
C ALA A 42 0.08 5.26 -4.43
N LEU A 43 1.26 5.27 -5.06
CA LEU A 43 2.40 6.08 -4.67
C LEU A 43 2.65 7.18 -5.71
N ASN A 44 3.03 8.35 -5.23
CA ASN A 44 3.54 9.42 -6.08
C ASN A 44 5.02 9.18 -6.46
N ALA A 45 5.65 10.16 -7.12
CA ALA A 45 7.04 10.05 -7.58
C ALA A 45 8.08 10.03 -6.44
N ASP A 46 7.69 10.43 -5.23
CA ASP A 46 8.51 10.47 -4.03
C ASP A 46 8.21 9.30 -3.08
N ASP A 47 7.50 8.27 -3.56
CA ASP A 47 7.07 7.09 -2.79
C ASP A 47 6.20 7.46 -1.57
N ILE A 48 5.30 8.43 -1.74
CA ILE A 48 4.33 8.88 -0.72
C ILE A 48 2.90 8.58 -1.20
N PHE A 49 2.06 8.05 -0.30
CA PHE A 49 0.63 7.84 -0.49
C PHE A 49 -0.14 9.18 -0.48
N ILE A 50 -1.41 9.15 -0.87
CA ILE A 50 -2.25 10.36 -0.98
C ILE A 50 -2.54 11.05 0.37
N ASP A 51 -2.36 10.34 1.48
CA ASP A 51 -2.57 10.79 2.86
C ASP A 51 -1.26 11.19 3.57
N ASP A 52 -0.22 11.53 2.81
CA ASP A 52 1.12 11.92 3.28
C ASP A 52 1.89 10.82 4.04
N VAL A 53 1.44 9.57 3.95
CA VAL A 53 2.16 8.42 4.52
C VAL A 53 3.30 8.02 3.57
N PRO A 54 4.56 7.91 4.04
CA PRO A 54 5.66 7.39 3.22
C PRO A 54 5.56 5.87 3.05
N MET A 55 5.97 5.36 1.88
CA MET A 55 6.05 3.91 1.63
C MET A 55 6.87 3.17 2.68
N ASP A 56 7.99 3.75 3.13
CA ASP A 56 8.83 3.21 4.20
C ASP A 56 8.04 2.91 5.49
N GLU A 57 7.03 3.72 5.84
CA GLU A 57 6.18 3.48 7.01
C GLU A 57 5.32 2.22 6.81
N SER A 58 4.73 2.06 5.63
CA SER A 58 3.96 0.86 5.27
C SER A 58 4.86 -0.38 5.19
N GLU A 59 6.06 -0.26 4.63
CA GLU A 59 7.04 -1.34 4.57
C GLU A 59 7.42 -1.82 5.95
N ARG A 60 7.57 -0.95 6.96
CA ARG A 60 7.88 -1.38 8.33
C ARG A 60 6.82 -2.32 8.93
N HIS A 61 5.56 -2.16 8.52
CA HIS A 61 4.48 -3.09 8.88
C HIS A 61 4.52 -4.36 8.01
N LEU A 62 4.98 -4.20 6.76
CA LEU A 62 5.26 -5.27 5.81
C LEU A 62 6.48 -6.12 6.15
N HIS A 63 7.47 -5.66 6.93
CA HIS A 63 8.63 -6.50 7.30
C HIS A 63 8.25 -7.70 8.19
N GLN A 64 7.02 -7.74 8.70
CA GLN A 64 6.41 -8.92 9.33
C GLN A 64 5.85 -9.93 8.29
N HIS A 65 5.75 -9.54 7.02
CA HIS A 65 5.06 -10.16 5.88
C HIS A 65 5.90 -10.03 4.58
N ARG A 66 6.70 -11.05 4.26
CA ARG A 66 7.64 -11.11 3.11
C ARG A 66 7.26 -10.20 1.91
N SER A 67 7.97 -9.07 1.78
CA SER A 67 7.73 -8.05 0.76
C SER A 67 8.62 -8.25 -0.47
N ILE A 68 8.10 -8.09 -1.69
CA ILE A 68 8.91 -7.92 -2.90
C ILE A 68 8.78 -6.46 -3.33
N PRO A 69 9.86 -5.66 -3.32
CA PRO A 69 9.82 -4.31 -3.82
C PRO A 69 9.54 -4.31 -5.32
N ASP A 70 8.66 -3.39 -5.71
CA ASP A 70 8.15 -3.02 -7.02
C ASP A 70 8.89 -3.54 -8.29
N MET A 71 8.10 -4.05 -9.25
CA MET A 71 8.55 -4.56 -10.56
C MET A 71 8.97 -3.46 -11.56
N ARG A 72 8.98 -2.17 -11.18
CA ARG A 72 9.49 -1.06 -12.04
C ARG A 72 10.93 -1.24 -12.51
N SER A 73 11.73 -2.10 -11.86
CA SER A 73 13.09 -2.44 -12.29
C SER A 73 13.19 -3.34 -13.54
N GLN A 74 12.07 -3.83 -14.10
CA GLN A 74 12.07 -4.68 -15.31
C GLN A 74 11.75 -3.94 -16.62
N ARG A 75 11.50 -2.63 -16.61
CA ARG A 75 11.41 -1.83 -17.84
C ARG A 75 12.77 -1.21 -18.16
N ARG A 76 13.70 -2.03 -18.66
CA ARG A 76 14.79 -1.58 -19.54
C ARG A 76 14.39 -1.78 -20.99
#